data_AF-A0A2W1AZH6-F1
#
_entry.id   AF-A0A2W1AZH6-F1
#
_cell.length_a   1.000
_cell.length_b   1.000
_cell.length_c   1.000
_cell.angle_alpha   90.00
_cell.angle_beta   90.00
_cell.angle_gamma   90.00
#
_symmetry.space_group_name_H-M   'P 1'
#
loop_
_entity.id
_entity.type
_entity.pdbx_description
1 polymer ?
#
loop_
_entity_poly.entity_id
_entity_poly.type
_entity_poly.pdbx_seq_one_letter_code
_entity_poly.pdbx_strand_id
1 'polypeptide(L)'
;MDAIGALFGVGAEREPYEPVPGEAVYALRYRSETGTLRLLLWPSLGRVDVQCGPHAWVAKGVVETEVIAGLEVIFRFGDVGDAEPEGTLFVALKGDVMMVGG
;
A
#
# COMPACT_ATOMS: atom_id res chain seq x y z
N MET A 1 8.96 -3.09 -3.26
CA MET A 1 9.14 -1.96 -2.33
C MET A 1 9.84 -0.81 -3.04
N ASP A 2 10.98 -1.04 -3.67
CA ASP A 2 11.75 -0.01 -4.38
C ASP A 2 10.96 0.72 -5.46
N ALA A 3 10.11 0.02 -6.23
CA ALA A 3 9.24 0.65 -7.23
C ALA A 3 8.19 1.59 -6.62
N ILE A 4 7.63 1.23 -5.45
CA ILE A 4 6.66 2.07 -4.72
C ILE A 4 7.38 3.30 -4.16
N GLY A 5 8.58 3.12 -3.59
CA GLY A 5 9.41 4.23 -3.13
C GLY A 5 9.79 5.18 -4.26
N ALA A 6 10.18 4.63 -5.42
CA ALA A 6 10.50 5.40 -6.61
C ALA A 6 9.29 6.20 -7.14
N LEU A 7 8.08 5.63 -7.12
CA LEU A 7 6.85 6.35 -7.48
C LEU A 7 6.69 7.62 -6.63
N PHE A 8 6.86 7.52 -5.31
CA PHE A 8 6.68 8.64 -4.38
C PHE A 8 7.96 9.50 -4.19
N GLY A 9 9.08 9.10 -4.79
CA GLY A 9 10.38 9.75 -4.58
C GLY A 9 10.90 9.66 -3.14
N VAL A 10 10.51 8.63 -2.39
CA VAL A 10 10.90 8.45 -0.97
C VAL A 10 11.44 7.05 -0.71
N GLY A 11 12.36 6.94 0.24
CA GLY A 11 12.85 5.64 0.71
C GLY A 11 11.82 4.94 1.60
N ALA A 12 11.79 3.61 1.53
CA ALA A 12 11.06 2.80 2.50
C ALA A 12 11.88 2.69 3.80
N GLU A 13 11.28 3.05 4.92
CA GLU A 13 11.89 2.96 6.25
C GLU A 13 11.44 1.68 6.95
N ARG A 14 12.37 0.91 7.51
CA ARG A 14 12.00 -0.25 8.33
C ARG A 14 11.37 0.23 9.64
N GLU A 15 10.19 -0.27 9.95
CA GLU A 15 9.48 -0.02 11.20
C GLU A 15 9.87 -1.06 12.26
N PRO A 16 9.69 -0.76 13.56
CA PRO A 16 10.12 -1.64 14.66
C PRO A 16 9.19 -2.86 14.86
N TYR A 17 8.14 -2.99 14.05
CA TYR A 17 7.18 -4.09 14.13
C TYR A 17 7.74 -5.36 13.48
N GLU A 18 7.53 -6.49 14.15
CA GLU A 18 7.86 -7.81 13.63
C GLU A 18 6.61 -8.70 13.74
N PRO A 19 5.75 -8.75 12.70
CA PRO A 19 4.53 -9.55 12.73
C PRO A 19 4.82 -11.06 12.86
N VAL A 20 5.99 -11.48 12.38
CA VAL A 20 6.59 -12.81 12.53
C VAL A 20 8.08 -12.59 12.81
N PRO A 21 8.75 -13.40 13.65
CA PRO A 21 10.17 -13.21 13.94
C PRO A 21 11.03 -13.13 12.68
N GLY A 22 11.77 -12.04 12.53
CA GLY A 22 12.63 -11.78 11.37
C GLY A 22 11.95 -11.15 10.15
N GLU A 23 10.62 -11.04 10.14
CA GLU A 23 9.86 -10.39 9.05
C GLU A 23 9.77 -8.89 9.27
N ALA A 24 10.10 -8.12 8.24
CA ALA A 24 10.17 -6.67 8.32
C ALA A 24 8.87 -6.00 7.85
N VAL A 25 8.54 -4.89 8.51
CA VAL A 25 7.47 -3.97 8.11
C VAL A 25 8.12 -2.69 7.62
N TYR A 26 7.56 -2.10 6.56
CA TYR A 26 8.15 -0.92 5.92
C TYR A 26 7.14 0.22 5.84
N ALA A 27 7.56 1.41 6.21
CA ALA A 27 6.78 2.62 6.04
C ALA A 27 7.33 3.49 4.91
N LEU A 28 6.42 4.05 4.11
CA LEU A 28 6.70 5.16 3.21
C LEU A 28 5.88 6.35 3.67
N ARG A 29 6.52 7.51 3.78
CA ARG A 29 5.89 8.76 4.18
C ARG A 29 6.10 9.78 3.06
N TYR A 30 5.01 10.30 2.53
CA TYR A 30 5.02 11.22 1.39
C TYR A 30 4.03 12.36 1.63
N ARG A 31 4.42 13.58 1.31
CA ARG A 31 3.55 14.75 1.40
C ARG A 31 2.92 15.00 0.04
N SER A 32 1.63 14.71 -0.09
CA SER A 32 0.85 14.93 -1.30
C SER A 32 0.18 16.31 -1.33
N GLU A 33 -0.58 16.59 -2.39
CA GLU A 33 -1.41 17.79 -2.50
C GLU A 33 -2.58 17.78 -1.49
N THR A 34 -3.12 16.59 -1.19
CA THR A 34 -4.30 16.40 -0.33
C THR A 34 -3.95 16.15 1.15
N GLY A 35 -2.70 15.80 1.48
CA GLY A 35 -2.31 15.53 2.86
C GLY A 35 -0.96 14.84 3.02
N THR A 36 -0.65 14.38 4.24
CA THR A 36 0.47 13.47 4.45
C THR A 36 -0.03 12.05 4.28
N LEU A 37 0.50 11.38 3.26
CA LEU A 37 0.26 9.98 2.95
C LEU A 37 1.29 9.13 3.71
N ARG A 38 0.81 8.11 4.40
CA ARG A 38 1.65 7.07 5.01
C ARG A 38 1.18 5.71 4.50
N LEU A 39 2.07 4.98 3.85
CA LEU A 39 1.87 3.57 3.50
C LEU A 39 2.67 2.72 4.48
N LEU A 40 2.03 1.73 5.08
CA LEU A 40 2.67 0.71 5.88
C LEU A 40 2.51 -0.64 5.16
N LEU A 41 3.62 -1.16 4.65
CA LEU A 41 3.70 -2.41 3.92
C LEU A 41 4.04 -3.53 4.89
N TRP A 42 3.21 -4.57 4.89
CA TRP A 42 3.37 -5.79 5.69
C TRP A 42 3.56 -6.99 4.75
N PRO A 43 4.75 -7.20 4.16
CA PRO A 43 4.94 -8.20 3.11
C PRO A 43 4.57 -9.62 3.54
N SER A 44 5.00 -10.03 4.73
CA SER A 44 4.74 -11.38 5.26
C SER A 44 3.27 -11.67 5.56
N LEU A 45 2.44 -10.62 5.65
CA LEU A 45 1.00 -10.73 5.90
C LEU A 45 0.17 -10.49 4.63
N GLY A 46 0.79 -10.18 3.49
CA GLY A 46 0.07 -9.73 2.29
C GLY A 46 -0.87 -8.57 2.63
N ARG A 47 -0.37 -7.54 3.33
CA ARG A 47 -1.22 -6.46 3.84
C ARG A 47 -0.59 -5.09 3.58
N VAL A 48 -1.43 -4.10 3.31
CA VAL A 48 -1.06 -2.69 3.29
C VAL A 48 -2.04 -1.86 4.10
N ASP A 49 -1.50 -0.96 4.92
CA ASP A 49 -2.27 0.10 5.56
C ASP A 49 -1.92 1.43 4.90
N VAL A 50 -2.92 2.22 4.55
CA VAL A 50 -2.75 3.53 3.93
C VAL A 50 -3.45 4.55 4.80
N GLN A 51 -2.75 5.61 5.17
CA GLN A 51 -3.31 6.74 5.90
C GLN A 51 -3.11 8.01 5.08
N CYS A 52 -4.15 8.81 4.90
CA CYS A 52 -4.08 10.14 4.30
C CYS A 52 -4.90 11.11 5.14
N GLY A 53 -4.22 12.01 5.86
CA GLY A 53 -4.87 12.91 6.82
C GLY A 53 -5.62 12.12 7.92
N PRO A 54 -6.92 12.37 8.15
CA PRO A 54 -7.71 11.66 9.16
C PRO A 54 -8.23 10.30 8.70
N HIS A 55 -8.07 9.95 7.42
CA HIS A 55 -8.63 8.74 6.83
C HIS A 55 -7.58 7.63 6.76
N ALA A 56 -8.04 6.39 6.94
CA ALA A 56 -7.22 5.20 6.85
C ALA A 56 -7.95 4.07 6.12
N TRP A 57 -7.20 3.33 5.32
CA TRP A 57 -7.62 2.16 4.57
C TRP A 57 -6.69 1.00 4.89
N VAL A 58 -7.24 -0.21 4.97
CA VAL A 58 -6.47 -1.42 5.23
C VAL A 58 -6.89 -2.47 4.21
N ALA A 59 -5.96 -2.88 3.34
CA ALA A 59 -6.14 -4.00 2.44
C ALA A 59 -5.38 -5.22 3.00
N LYS A 60 -6.10 -6.32 3.24
CA LYS A 60 -5.57 -7.61 3.69
C LYS A 60 -5.71 -8.61 2.56
N GLY A 61 -4.81 -9.61 2.49
CA GLY A 61 -4.83 -10.57 1.40
C GLY A 61 -4.47 -9.91 0.07
N VAL A 62 -3.53 -8.96 0.09
CA VAL A 62 -2.94 -8.35 -1.11
C VAL A 62 -2.20 -9.43 -1.87
N VAL A 63 -2.60 -9.62 -3.11
CA VAL A 63 -2.15 -10.71 -3.98
C VAL A 63 -1.39 -10.20 -5.19
N GLU A 64 -1.65 -8.95 -5.57
CA GLU A 64 -0.94 -8.27 -6.63
C GLU A 64 -0.68 -6.81 -6.24
N THR A 65 0.48 -6.31 -6.66
CA THR A 65 0.84 -4.90 -6.54
C THR A 65 1.34 -4.43 -7.89
N GLU A 66 0.65 -3.43 -8.44
CA GLU A 66 1.00 -2.79 -9.70
C GLU A 66 1.39 -1.33 -9.44
N VAL A 67 2.49 -0.88 -10.06
CA VAL A 67 2.94 0.51 -9.96
C VAL A 67 2.82 1.15 -11.33
N ILE A 68 1.96 2.15 -11.45
CA ILE A 68 1.84 2.97 -12.66
C ILE A 68 2.72 4.20 -12.46
N ALA A 69 3.85 4.22 -13.17
CA ALA A 69 4.85 5.27 -13.03
C ALA A 69 4.27 6.68 -13.22
N GLY A 70 4.53 7.57 -12.26
CA GLY A 70 4.05 8.94 -12.27
C GLY A 70 2.56 9.12 -11.96
N LEU A 71 1.83 8.04 -11.62
CA LEU A 71 0.40 8.08 -11.37
C LEU A 71 0.03 7.52 -9.98
N GLU A 72 0.13 6.21 -9.79
CA GLU A 72 -0.40 5.55 -8.59
C GLU A 72 0.19 4.15 -8.37
N VAL A 73 -0.01 3.62 -7.16
CA VAL A 73 0.16 2.19 -6.86
C VAL A 73 -1.22 1.57 -6.61
N ILE A 74 -1.41 0.38 -7.17
CA ILE A 74 -2.64 -0.40 -7.11
C ILE A 74 -2.35 -1.68 -6.35
N PHE A 75 -3.14 -1.95 -5.31
CA PHE A 75 -3.11 -3.19 -4.55
C PHE A 75 -4.39 -3.96 -4.81
N ARG A 76 -4.30 -5.13 -5.46
CA ARG A 76 -5.44 -6.05 -5.60
C ARG A 76 -5.44 -7.00 -4.42
N PHE A 77 -6.61 -7.22 -3.83
CA PHE A 77 -6.77 -8.01 -2.61
C PHE A 77 -8.02 -8.90 -2.66
N GLY A 78 -7.99 -10.01 -1.92
CA GLY A 78 -9.07 -11.01 -1.87
C GLY A 78 -8.51 -12.43 -1.90
N ASP A 79 -9.36 -13.43 -1.63
CA ASP A 79 -8.95 -14.85 -1.72
C ASP A 79 -8.82 -15.28 -3.18
N VAL A 80 -7.59 -15.54 -3.61
CA VAL A 80 -7.29 -15.94 -4.99
C VAL A 80 -7.08 -17.45 -4.99
N GLY A 81 -8.20 -18.16 -5.10
CA GLY A 81 -8.17 -19.48 -5.74
C GLY A 81 -7.95 -19.30 -7.24
N ASP A 82 -8.87 -19.82 -8.06
CA ASP A 82 -8.91 -19.61 -9.51
C ASP A 82 -9.82 -18.42 -9.93
N ALA A 83 -10.09 -17.47 -9.02
CA ALA A 83 -11.04 -16.36 -9.23
C ALA A 83 -10.34 -14.99 -9.32
N GLU A 84 -11.06 -13.99 -9.86
CA GLU A 84 -10.63 -12.58 -9.86
C GLU A 84 -10.53 -12.02 -8.44
N PRO A 85 -9.64 -11.04 -8.17
CA PRO A 85 -9.52 -10.39 -6.86
C PRO A 85 -10.83 -9.74 -6.40
N GLU A 86 -11.15 -9.87 -5.11
CA GLU A 86 -12.38 -9.34 -4.50
C GLU A 86 -12.39 -7.81 -4.36
N GLY A 87 -11.24 -7.16 -4.44
CA GLY A 87 -11.15 -5.72 -4.29
C GLY A 87 -9.84 -5.12 -4.77
N THR A 88 -9.87 -3.80 -4.94
CA THR A 88 -8.72 -3.01 -5.38
C THR A 88 -8.59 -1.74 -4.55
N LEU A 89 -7.38 -1.46 -4.08
CA LEU A 89 -6.99 -0.24 -3.40
C LEU A 89 -6.04 0.57 -4.28
N PHE A 90 -6.47 1.76 -4.66
CA PHE A 90 -5.72 2.74 -5.44
C PHE A 90 -5.12 3.79 -4.51
N VAL A 91 -3.83 4.09 -4.69
CA VAL A 91 -3.12 5.10 -3.93
C VAL A 91 -2.34 6.00 -4.89
N ALA A 92 -2.91 7.17 -5.18
CA ALA A 92 -2.38 8.10 -6.17
C ALA A 92 -1.27 8.99 -5.60
N LEU A 93 -0.36 9.44 -6.49
CA LEU A 93 0.69 10.40 -6.17
C LEU A 93 0.13 11.75 -5.68
N LYS A 94 -1.08 12.12 -6.10
CA LYS A 94 -1.77 13.32 -5.60
C LYS A 94 -2.32 13.15 -4.18
N GLY A 95 -2.32 11.93 -3.66
CA GLY A 95 -2.81 11.56 -2.34
C GLY A 95 -4.30 11.21 -2.29
N ASP A 96 -4.94 11.06 -3.44
CA ASP A 96 -6.24 10.42 -3.54
C ASP A 96 -6.09 8.93 -3.23
N VAL A 97 -6.94 8.41 -2.34
CA VAL A 97 -6.97 7.00 -1.96
C VAL A 97 -8.39 6.50 -2.17
N MET A 98 -8.54 5.45 -2.97
CA MET A 98 -9.84 4.85 -3.27
C MET A 98 -9.78 3.36 -3.06
N MET A 99 -10.81 2.80 -2.43
CA MET A 99 -10.97 1.35 -2.29
C MET A 99 -12.28 0.96 -2.94
N VAL A 100 -12.23 -0.05 -3.80
CA VAL A 100 -13.39 -0.62 -4.49
C VAL A 100 -13.45 -2.11 -4.12
N GLY A 101 -14.62 -2.57 -3.70
CA GLY A 101 -14.92 -3.99 -3.48
C GLY A 101 -15.87 -4.50 -4.57
N GLY A 102 -15.78 -5.81 -4.85
CA GLY A 102 -16.73 -6.57 -5.68
C GLY A 102 -18.03 -6.91 -4.97
#